data_AF-A0A5N5VYI1-F1
#
_entry.id   AF-A0A5N5VYI1-F1
#
_cell.length_a   1.000
_cell.length_b   1.000
_cell.length_c   1.000
_cell.angle_alpha   90.00
_cell.angle_beta   90.00
_cell.angle_gamma   90.00
#
_symmetry.space_group_name_H-M   'P 1'
#
loop_
_entity.id
_entity.type
_entity.pdbx_description
1 polymer ?
#
loop_
_entity_poly.entity_id
_entity_poly.type
_entity_poly.pdbx_seq_one_letter_code
_entity_poly.pdbx_strand_id
1 'polypeptide(L)'
;MSRPAPSAEALPRFLTRLDAAAAGRWEERPAPGPDLPDWFVQLTGALWDGQDGRSDQADQNGHNGQGSQDGQGPAAAAEWARRVHDACARLDGRIPLTVVHDWHARTVIPLLAGPDEAGPYEDVRALHARAAAGEPAAEDAWAAVLEPVLRDVHRRAYPYADAFATSASNALAWARTNDYGEAEAREFADGYARLNTGANVTSYADANALVQARALAAAYAAADPAAYAACYPFAAVNAYALALAVQDTADGREERRRAACGRLAAGLAESLERAAGA
;
A
#
# COMPACT_ATOMS: atom_id res chain seq x y z
N MET A 1 -30.20 17.97 21.30
CA MET A 1 -29.08 18.83 20.89
C MET A 1 -28.77 18.49 19.43
N SER A 2 -29.06 19.38 18.49
CA SER A 2 -28.83 19.15 17.06
C SER A 2 -27.33 19.19 16.77
N ARG A 3 -26.81 18.16 16.10
CA ARG A 3 -25.45 18.11 15.55
C ARG A 3 -25.29 19.32 14.60
N PRO A 4 -24.24 20.14 14.70
CA PRO A 4 -24.01 21.21 13.74
C PRO A 4 -23.79 20.59 12.36
N ALA A 5 -24.34 21.21 11.32
CA ALA A 5 -24.08 20.80 9.95
C ALA A 5 -22.57 20.87 9.67
N PRO A 6 -21.97 19.87 9.00
CA PRO A 6 -20.56 19.96 8.59
C PRO A 6 -20.39 21.23 7.75
N SER A 7 -19.45 22.10 8.15
CA SER A 7 -19.19 23.36 7.43
C SER A 7 -18.85 23.05 5.98
N ALA A 8 -19.28 23.88 5.02
CA ALA A 8 -18.98 23.73 3.60
C ALA A 8 -17.47 23.61 3.28
N GLU A 9 -16.61 24.02 4.21
CA GLU A 9 -15.15 23.95 4.12
C GLU A 9 -14.52 22.66 4.68
N ALA A 10 -15.29 21.75 5.27
CA ALA A 10 -14.75 20.55 5.93
C ALA A 10 -14.15 19.55 4.93
N LEU A 11 -14.86 19.27 3.83
CA LEU A 11 -14.39 18.37 2.78
C LEU A 11 -13.18 18.93 2.02
N PRO A 12 -13.14 20.19 1.55
CA PRO A 12 -11.95 20.77 0.95
C PRO A 12 -10.70 20.69 1.84
N ARG A 13 -10.82 20.91 3.15
CA ARG A 13 -9.71 20.76 4.11
C ARG A 13 -9.24 19.31 4.23
N PHE A 14 -10.17 18.37 4.24
CA PHE A 14 -9.84 16.95 4.23
C PHE A 14 -9.04 16.57 2.98
N LEU A 15 -9.44 17.06 1.80
CA LEU A 15 -8.70 16.86 0.56
C LEU A 15 -7.28 17.47 0.63
N THR A 16 -7.14 18.70 1.14
CA THR A 16 -5.81 19.30 1.36
C THR A 16 -4.92 18.45 2.28
N ARG A 17 -5.51 17.83 3.30
CA ARG A 17 -4.77 16.92 4.19
C ARG A 17 -4.34 15.64 3.48
N LEU A 18 -5.18 15.08 2.61
CA LEU A 18 -4.83 13.92 1.79
C LEU A 18 -3.69 14.25 0.81
N ASP A 19 -3.73 15.43 0.17
CA ASP A 19 -2.66 15.90 -0.72
C ASP A 19 -1.34 16.13 0.05
N ALA A 20 -1.39 16.67 1.26
CA ALA A 20 -0.21 16.84 2.11
C ALA A 20 0.38 15.49 2.56
N ALA A 21 -0.50 14.57 2.97
CA ALA A 21 -0.12 13.21 3.30
C ALA A 21 0.55 12.52 2.10
N ALA A 22 -0.11 12.47 0.94
CA ALA A 22 0.45 11.92 -0.31
C ALA A 22 1.87 12.43 -0.61
N ALA A 23 2.13 13.71 -0.35
CA ALA A 23 3.43 14.33 -0.55
C ALA A 23 4.46 14.08 0.58
N GLY A 24 4.23 13.12 1.47
CA GLY A 24 5.15 12.77 2.55
C GLY A 24 5.04 13.66 3.80
N ARG A 25 4.08 14.57 3.85
CA ARG A 25 3.95 15.59 4.91
C ARG A 25 2.87 15.20 5.92
N TRP A 26 2.97 13.97 6.44
CA TRP A 26 1.97 13.35 7.33
C TRP A 26 1.74 14.10 8.63
N GLU A 27 2.75 14.85 9.09
CA GLU A 27 2.73 15.65 10.31
C GLU A 27 2.04 17.02 10.11
N GLU A 28 1.84 17.47 8.86
CA GLU A 28 1.18 18.74 8.57
C GLU A 28 -0.32 18.66 8.88
N ARG A 29 -0.74 19.44 9.87
CA ARG A 29 -2.15 19.55 10.27
C ARG A 29 -2.77 20.82 9.69
N PRO A 30 -3.73 20.72 8.76
CA PRO A 30 -4.50 21.90 8.37
C PRO A 30 -5.39 22.34 9.54
N ALA A 31 -5.25 23.59 9.97
CA ALA A 31 -6.12 24.20 10.98
C ALA A 31 -7.37 24.85 10.32
N PRO A 32 -8.58 24.77 10.91
CA PRO A 32 -9.04 23.92 12.02
C PRO A 32 -9.74 22.61 11.54
N GLY A 33 -9.68 21.54 12.33
CA GLY A 33 -10.38 20.26 12.11
C GLY A 33 -10.11 19.23 13.21
N PRO A 34 -10.85 18.10 13.28
CA PRO A 34 -10.58 17.05 14.27
C PRO A 34 -9.20 16.41 14.04
N ASP A 35 -8.51 16.09 15.13
CA ASP A 35 -7.25 15.36 15.11
C ASP A 35 -7.51 13.90 14.70
N LEU A 36 -7.35 13.61 13.40
CA LEU A 36 -7.34 12.24 12.89
C LEU A 36 -6.06 11.52 13.34
N PRO A 37 -6.11 10.20 13.65
CA PRO A 37 -4.92 9.43 14.03
C PRO A 37 -3.84 9.44 12.94
N ASP A 38 -2.57 9.48 13.34
CA ASP A 38 -1.44 9.53 12.39
C ASP A 38 -1.42 8.32 11.45
N TRP A 39 -1.70 7.11 11.96
CA TRP A 39 -1.81 5.91 11.14
C TRP A 39 -2.87 6.04 10.04
N PHE A 40 -3.96 6.75 10.33
CA PHE A 40 -5.08 6.93 9.42
C PHE A 40 -4.70 7.90 8.30
N VAL A 41 -4.02 8.99 8.64
CA VAL A 41 -3.49 9.95 7.67
C VAL A 41 -2.48 9.28 6.73
N GLN A 42 -1.55 8.48 7.25
CA GLN A 42 -0.59 7.75 6.44
C GLN A 42 -1.27 6.79 5.45
N LEU A 43 -2.22 6.00 5.95
CA LEU A 43 -2.93 4.99 5.17
C LEU A 43 -3.82 5.64 4.09
N THR A 44 -4.60 6.66 4.44
CA THR A 44 -5.47 7.35 3.48
C THR A 44 -4.68 8.19 2.48
N GLY A 45 -3.57 8.81 2.87
CA GLY A 45 -2.67 9.50 1.95
C GLY A 45 -2.07 8.56 0.91
N ALA A 46 -1.61 7.37 1.32
CA ALA A 46 -1.09 6.34 0.41
C ALA A 46 -2.13 5.91 -0.64
N LEU A 47 -3.35 5.67 -0.19
CA LEU A 47 -4.45 5.24 -1.06
C LEU A 47 -4.94 6.36 -1.96
N TRP A 48 -4.94 7.60 -1.49
CA TRP A 48 -5.26 8.78 -2.30
C TRP A 48 -4.24 8.94 -3.43
N ASP A 49 -2.95 8.99 -3.09
CA ASP A 49 -1.86 9.09 -4.07
C ASP A 49 -1.87 7.94 -5.07
N GLY A 50 -2.08 6.71 -4.59
CA GLY A 50 -2.13 5.53 -5.43
C GLY A 50 -3.33 5.45 -6.37
N GLN A 51 -4.39 6.23 -6.15
CA GLN A 51 -5.57 6.31 -7.02
C GLN A 51 -5.48 7.46 -8.03
N ASP A 52 -4.90 8.59 -7.63
CA ASP A 52 -4.72 9.74 -8.49
C ASP A 52 -3.52 9.51 -9.43
N GLY A 53 -3.80 9.34 -10.72
CA GLY A 53 -2.77 9.25 -11.77
C GLY A 53 -1.99 10.56 -12.00
N ARG A 54 -1.76 11.38 -10.97
CA ARG A 54 -0.85 12.53 -11.01
C ARG A 54 0.60 12.04 -10.94
N SER A 55 0.99 11.26 -11.92
CA SER A 55 2.38 11.01 -12.25
C SER A 55 2.49 10.94 -13.77
N ASP A 56 3.01 12.01 -14.34
CA ASP A 56 3.79 12.04 -15.58
C ASP A 56 3.10 11.79 -16.94
N GLN A 57 1.98 12.45 -17.19
CA GLN A 57 1.46 12.60 -18.57
C GLN A 57 1.24 14.05 -19.02
N ALA A 58 1.83 15.02 -18.31
CA ALA A 58 1.75 16.44 -18.68
C ALA A 58 2.94 16.93 -19.54
N ASP A 59 4.05 16.18 -19.64
CA ASP A 59 5.27 16.69 -20.30
C ASP A 59 5.74 15.94 -21.56
N GLN A 60 5.03 14.91 -22.04
CA GLN A 60 5.46 14.23 -23.27
C GLN A 60 4.28 13.91 -24.19
N ASN A 61 4.28 14.59 -25.34
CA ASN A 61 3.49 14.37 -26.55
C ASN A 61 2.18 15.17 -26.67
N GLY A 62 2.34 16.40 -27.15
CA GLY A 62 1.39 16.95 -28.10
C GLY A 62 1.41 16.10 -29.38
N HIS A 63 0.60 15.05 -29.45
CA HIS A 63 0.17 14.43 -30.70
C HIS A 63 -1.19 13.76 -30.53
N ASN A 64 -2.09 14.08 -31.46
CA ASN A 64 -3.50 13.71 -31.51
C ASN A 64 -3.76 12.21 -31.32
N GLY A 65 -4.62 11.87 -30.34
CA GLY A 65 -5.18 10.54 -30.16
C GLY A 65 -6.67 10.63 -29.85
N GLN A 66 -7.51 10.26 -30.81
CA GLN A 66 -8.90 9.88 -30.56
C GLN A 66 -8.92 8.50 -29.88
N GLY A 67 -9.58 8.42 -28.72
CA GLY A 67 -10.13 7.19 -28.16
C GLY A 67 -9.36 6.58 -26.98
N SER A 68 -9.73 6.94 -25.75
CA SER A 68 -9.99 5.96 -24.70
C SER A 68 -10.95 6.56 -23.67
N GLN A 69 -12.07 5.87 -23.43
CA GLN A 69 -13.04 6.19 -22.41
C GLN A 69 -12.54 5.67 -21.05
N ASP A 70 -11.71 6.42 -20.32
CA ASP A 70 -11.38 6.09 -18.92
C ASP A 70 -11.22 7.35 -18.06
N GLY A 71 -12.26 8.17 -18.03
CA GLY A 71 -12.39 9.29 -17.08
C GLY A 71 -12.79 8.86 -15.66
N GLN A 72 -12.68 7.57 -15.32
CA GLN A 72 -13.23 7.00 -14.08
C GLN A 72 -12.31 7.17 -12.86
N GLY A 73 -10.99 7.33 -13.03
CA GLY A 73 -10.03 7.43 -11.91
C GLY A 73 -10.24 8.63 -10.99
N PRO A 74 -10.20 9.89 -11.49
CA PRO A 74 -10.34 11.08 -10.65
C PRO A 74 -11.73 11.20 -9.99
N ALA A 75 -12.77 10.74 -10.69
CA ALA A 75 -14.14 10.75 -10.15
C ALA A 75 -14.31 9.70 -9.03
N ALA A 76 -13.76 8.50 -9.20
CA ALA A 76 -13.80 7.45 -8.19
C ALA A 76 -12.99 7.82 -6.94
N ALA A 77 -11.79 8.41 -7.11
CA ALA A 77 -10.98 8.91 -6.00
C ALA A 77 -11.73 9.99 -5.19
N ALA A 78 -12.34 10.97 -5.87
CA ALA A 78 -13.12 12.01 -5.21
C ALA A 78 -14.37 11.44 -4.49
N GLU A 79 -15.05 10.46 -5.08
CA GLU A 79 -16.15 9.76 -4.41
C GLU A 79 -15.69 9.01 -3.16
N TRP A 80 -14.57 8.28 -3.26
CA TRP A 80 -13.96 7.60 -2.12
C TRP A 80 -13.62 8.58 -1.00
N ALA A 81 -12.97 9.70 -1.32
CA ALA A 81 -12.61 10.71 -0.31
C ALA A 81 -13.83 11.28 0.41
N ARG A 82 -14.95 11.48 -0.28
CA ARG A 82 -16.23 11.87 0.36
C ARG A 82 -16.75 10.80 1.30
N ARG A 83 -16.76 9.52 0.88
CA ARG A 83 -17.21 8.40 1.73
C ARG A 83 -16.39 8.31 3.01
N VAL A 84 -15.07 8.41 2.89
CA VAL A 84 -14.14 8.41 4.03
C VAL A 84 -14.40 9.61 4.94
N HIS A 85 -14.52 10.82 4.39
CA HIS A 85 -14.84 12.02 5.16
C HIS A 85 -16.14 11.85 5.96
N ASP A 86 -17.21 11.36 5.33
CA ASP A 86 -18.51 11.20 5.97
C ASP A 86 -18.48 10.14 7.08
N ALA A 87 -17.73 9.06 6.89
CA ALA A 87 -17.51 8.06 7.93
C ALA A 87 -16.71 8.63 9.11
N CYS A 88 -15.65 9.42 8.85
CA CYS A 88 -14.88 10.11 9.89
C CYS A 88 -15.77 11.08 10.69
N ALA A 89 -16.65 11.82 10.02
CA ALA A 89 -17.59 12.74 10.66
C ALA A 89 -18.59 12.01 11.57
N ARG A 90 -19.09 10.82 11.15
CA ARG A 90 -19.97 9.99 11.98
C ARG A 90 -19.25 9.47 13.23
N LEU A 91 -17.99 9.08 13.08
CA LEU A 91 -17.09 8.63 14.16
C LEU A 91 -16.53 9.76 15.03
N ASP A 92 -16.87 11.03 14.74
CA ASP A 92 -16.38 12.19 15.49
C ASP A 92 -14.83 12.25 15.52
N GLY A 93 -14.19 11.82 14.43
CA GLY A 93 -12.73 11.71 14.30
C GLY A 93 -12.06 10.60 15.12
N ARG A 94 -12.81 9.90 15.98
CA ARG A 94 -12.29 8.84 16.87
C ARG A 94 -12.31 7.49 16.17
N ILE A 95 -11.39 7.29 15.23
CA ILE A 95 -11.30 6.08 14.41
C ILE A 95 -10.54 4.99 15.20
N PRO A 96 -11.20 3.88 15.57
CA PRO A 96 -10.55 2.82 16.35
C PRO A 96 -9.65 1.93 15.47
N LEU A 97 -8.63 1.32 16.08
CA LEU A 97 -7.73 0.38 15.39
C LEU A 97 -8.46 -0.89 14.88
N THR A 98 -9.65 -1.19 15.41
CA THR A 98 -10.51 -2.27 14.88
C THR A 98 -10.88 -2.09 13.41
N VAL A 99 -10.91 -0.85 12.90
CA VAL A 99 -11.07 -0.57 11.46
C VAL A 99 -9.93 -1.18 10.64
N VAL A 100 -8.69 -1.11 11.15
CA VAL A 100 -7.52 -1.69 10.49
C VAL A 100 -7.61 -3.21 10.47
N HIS A 101 -8.04 -3.82 11.58
CA HIS A 101 -8.21 -5.27 11.64
C HIS A 101 -9.33 -5.75 10.71
N ASP A 102 -10.48 -5.07 10.69
CA ASP A 102 -11.59 -5.40 9.79
C ASP A 102 -11.17 -5.26 8.32
N TRP A 103 -10.46 -4.19 7.98
CA TRP A 103 -9.94 -3.96 6.64
C TRP A 103 -8.95 -5.03 6.20
N HIS A 104 -8.01 -5.43 7.08
CA HIS A 104 -7.09 -6.52 6.75
C HIS A 104 -7.83 -7.84 6.55
N ALA A 105 -8.74 -8.20 7.45
CA ALA A 105 -9.46 -9.48 7.40
C ALA A 105 -10.42 -9.60 6.20
N ARG A 106 -11.05 -8.50 5.78
CA ARG A 106 -12.08 -8.51 4.73
C ARG A 106 -11.58 -8.09 3.36
N THR A 107 -10.49 -7.33 3.30
CA THR A 107 -10.00 -6.77 2.04
C THR A 107 -8.56 -7.16 1.78
N VAL A 108 -7.61 -6.69 2.59
CA VAL A 108 -6.18 -6.82 2.26
C VAL A 108 -5.78 -8.27 2.08
N ILE A 109 -6.10 -9.13 3.05
CA ILE A 109 -5.66 -10.53 3.02
C ILE A 109 -6.36 -11.31 1.89
N PRO A 110 -7.69 -11.24 1.71
CA PRO A 110 -8.35 -11.87 0.56
C PRO A 110 -7.82 -11.41 -0.80
N LEU A 111 -7.37 -10.16 -0.94
CA LEU A 111 -6.74 -9.68 -2.17
C LEU A 111 -5.37 -10.32 -2.41
N LEU A 112 -4.58 -10.49 -1.35
CA LEU A 112 -3.21 -10.98 -1.43
C LEU A 112 -3.06 -12.50 -1.53
N ALA A 113 -4.02 -13.26 -0.99
CA ALA A 113 -3.92 -14.71 -0.79
C ALA A 113 -3.99 -15.56 -2.08
N GLY A 114 -4.29 -14.96 -3.23
CA GLY A 114 -4.49 -15.70 -4.49
C GLY A 114 -5.53 -16.85 -4.36
N PRO A 115 -5.75 -17.63 -5.43
CA PRO A 115 -6.63 -18.80 -5.36
C PRO A 115 -5.97 -20.03 -4.69
N ASP A 116 -4.64 -20.12 -4.68
CA ASP A 116 -3.91 -21.34 -4.31
C ASP A 116 -3.06 -21.22 -3.01
N GLU A 117 -2.97 -20.04 -2.38
CA GLU A 117 -2.05 -19.76 -1.25
C GLU A 117 -2.78 -19.59 0.10
N ALA A 118 -3.86 -20.35 0.32
CA ALA A 118 -4.80 -20.08 1.42
C ALA A 118 -4.24 -20.25 2.85
N GLY A 119 -3.22 -21.10 3.09
CA GLY A 119 -2.82 -21.49 4.45
C GLY A 119 -2.33 -20.34 5.34
N PRO A 120 -1.13 -19.77 5.11
CA PRO A 120 -0.58 -18.70 5.94
C PRO A 120 -1.42 -17.41 5.93
N TYR A 121 -2.07 -17.12 4.81
CA TYR A 121 -2.95 -15.96 4.69
C TYR A 121 -4.23 -16.12 5.52
N GLU A 122 -4.83 -17.31 5.57
CA GLU A 122 -6.03 -17.53 6.38
C GLU A 122 -5.73 -17.42 7.89
N ASP A 123 -4.57 -17.85 8.35
CA ASP A 123 -4.15 -17.69 9.76
C ASP A 123 -4.06 -16.20 10.15
N VAL A 124 -3.43 -15.38 9.30
CA VAL A 124 -3.36 -13.92 9.49
C VAL A 124 -4.77 -13.30 9.46
N ARG A 125 -5.59 -13.71 8.49
CA ARG A 125 -6.98 -13.25 8.34
C ARG A 125 -7.80 -13.55 9.58
N ALA A 126 -7.71 -14.77 10.12
CA ALA A 126 -8.42 -15.20 11.31
C ALA A 126 -7.99 -14.38 12.54
N LEU A 127 -6.70 -14.09 12.68
CA LEU A 127 -6.19 -13.27 13.78
C LEU A 127 -6.71 -11.82 13.69
N HIS A 128 -6.73 -11.22 12.49
CA HIS A 128 -7.36 -9.92 12.29
C HIS A 128 -8.88 -9.95 12.55
N ALA A 129 -9.60 -10.99 12.12
CA ALA A 129 -11.03 -11.09 12.38
C ALA A 129 -11.35 -11.15 13.88
N ARG A 130 -10.56 -11.91 14.66
CA ARG A 130 -10.66 -12.00 16.12
C ARG A 130 -10.35 -10.65 16.80
N ALA A 131 -9.28 -9.99 16.39
CA ALA A 131 -8.91 -8.67 16.91
C ALA A 131 -9.96 -7.60 16.58
N ALA A 132 -10.58 -7.65 15.40
CA ALA A 132 -11.69 -6.78 15.04
C ALA A 132 -12.92 -6.99 15.94
N ALA A 133 -13.11 -8.22 16.45
CA ALA A 133 -14.14 -8.56 17.44
C ALA A 133 -13.72 -8.24 18.90
N GLY A 134 -12.53 -7.68 19.12
CA GLY A 134 -12.01 -7.33 20.44
C GLY A 134 -11.33 -8.47 21.19
N GLU A 135 -11.06 -9.60 20.52
CA GLU A 135 -10.30 -10.71 21.13
C GLU A 135 -8.79 -10.45 21.01
N PRO A 136 -8.06 -10.35 22.14
CA PRO A 136 -6.62 -10.14 22.10
C PRO A 136 -5.89 -11.42 21.65
N ALA A 137 -4.74 -11.22 21.01
CA ALA A 137 -3.78 -12.27 20.70
C ALA A 137 -2.38 -11.85 21.15
N ALA A 138 -1.57 -12.82 21.59
CA ALA A 138 -0.22 -12.56 22.05
C ALA A 138 0.69 -12.09 20.91
N GLU A 139 1.72 -11.30 21.25
CA GLU A 139 2.71 -10.80 20.29
C GLU A 139 3.36 -11.94 19.49
N ASP A 140 3.79 -13.03 20.15
CA ASP A 140 4.43 -14.15 19.45
C ASP A 140 3.47 -14.86 18.49
N ALA A 141 2.16 -14.89 18.79
CA ALA A 141 1.15 -15.44 17.89
C ALA A 141 1.01 -14.56 16.64
N TRP A 142 1.00 -13.24 16.81
CA TRP A 142 1.02 -12.29 15.69
C TRP A 142 2.29 -12.42 14.84
N ALA A 143 3.47 -12.42 15.47
CA ALA A 143 4.74 -12.47 14.77
C ALA A 143 4.86 -13.74 13.93
N ALA A 144 4.46 -14.89 14.48
CA ALA A 144 4.53 -16.18 13.80
C ALA A 144 3.68 -16.24 12.52
N VAL A 145 2.49 -15.63 12.52
CA VAL A 145 1.61 -15.63 11.33
C VAL A 145 1.95 -14.50 10.35
N LEU A 146 2.40 -13.35 10.83
CA LEU A 146 2.70 -12.19 9.99
C LEU A 146 3.98 -12.39 9.16
N GLU A 147 5.02 -13.00 9.72
CA GLU A 147 6.34 -13.07 9.07
C GLU A 147 6.31 -13.79 7.70
N PRO A 148 5.69 -14.98 7.54
CA PRO A 148 5.61 -15.65 6.24
C PRO A 148 4.83 -14.83 5.19
N VAL A 149 3.73 -14.20 5.61
CA VAL A 149 2.89 -13.38 4.72
C VAL A 149 3.60 -12.11 4.29
N LEU A 150 4.23 -11.40 5.21
CA LEU A 150 4.99 -10.18 4.89
C LEU A 150 6.20 -10.48 4.00
N ARG A 151 6.89 -11.61 4.22
CA ARG A 151 7.97 -12.06 3.35
C ARG A 151 7.49 -12.25 1.92
N ASP A 152 6.37 -12.93 1.74
CA ASP A 152 5.80 -13.13 0.41
C ASP A 152 5.32 -11.82 -0.24
N VAL A 153 4.67 -10.94 0.52
CA VAL A 153 4.30 -9.59 0.06
C VAL A 153 5.52 -8.81 -0.41
N HIS A 154 6.60 -8.75 0.38
CA HIS A 154 7.80 -8.00 0.00
C HIS A 154 8.55 -8.64 -1.16
N ARG A 155 8.57 -9.97 -1.24
CA ARG A 155 9.13 -10.69 -2.40
C ARG A 155 8.41 -10.29 -3.69
N ARG A 156 7.07 -10.22 -3.67
CA ARG A 156 6.25 -9.79 -4.81
C ARG A 156 6.40 -8.29 -5.08
N ALA A 157 6.43 -7.46 -4.06
CA ALA A 157 6.56 -6.00 -4.20
C ALA A 157 7.92 -5.55 -4.76
N TYR A 158 8.93 -6.43 -4.78
CA TYR A 158 10.26 -6.10 -5.29
C TYR A 158 10.21 -5.78 -6.80
N PRO A 159 10.78 -4.64 -7.25
CA PRO A 159 10.75 -4.22 -8.65
C PRO A 159 11.76 -5.01 -9.51
N TYR A 160 11.54 -6.32 -9.65
CA TYR A 160 12.49 -7.25 -10.25
C TYR A 160 12.93 -6.83 -11.65
N ALA A 161 11.98 -6.50 -12.53
CA ALA A 161 12.31 -6.17 -13.92
C ALA A 161 13.21 -4.93 -14.04
N ASP A 162 12.97 -3.90 -13.22
CA ASP A 162 13.73 -2.64 -13.27
C ASP A 162 15.12 -2.83 -12.64
N ALA A 163 15.18 -3.57 -11.53
CA ALA A 163 16.44 -3.94 -10.89
C ALA A 163 17.30 -4.85 -11.81
N PHE A 164 16.67 -5.80 -12.49
CA PHE A 164 17.31 -6.67 -13.48
C PHE A 164 17.84 -5.87 -14.67
N ALA A 165 17.01 -5.02 -15.28
CA ALA A 165 17.41 -4.19 -16.41
C ALA A 165 18.58 -3.27 -16.05
N THR A 166 18.54 -2.66 -14.87
CA THR A 166 19.63 -1.83 -14.34
C THR A 166 20.91 -2.65 -14.14
N SER A 167 20.82 -3.82 -13.50
CA SER A 167 21.97 -4.70 -13.27
C SER A 167 22.57 -5.22 -14.57
N ALA A 168 21.74 -5.60 -15.55
CA ALA A 168 22.16 -6.08 -16.86
C ALA A 168 22.87 -4.96 -17.64
N SER A 169 22.31 -3.75 -17.64
CA SER A 169 22.93 -2.57 -18.29
C SER A 169 24.32 -2.28 -17.72
N ASN A 170 24.45 -2.25 -16.39
CA ASN A 170 25.72 -1.99 -15.72
C ASN A 170 26.76 -3.09 -15.99
N ALA A 171 26.35 -4.35 -15.95
CA ALA A 171 27.24 -5.48 -16.22
C ALA A 171 27.68 -5.53 -17.70
N LEU A 172 26.79 -5.20 -18.63
CA LEU A 172 27.10 -5.10 -20.05
C LEU A 172 28.12 -3.98 -20.33
N ALA A 173 27.93 -2.81 -19.71
CA ALA A 173 28.88 -1.71 -19.81
C ALA A 173 30.26 -2.10 -19.27
N TRP A 174 30.30 -2.74 -18.09
CA TRP A 174 31.54 -3.22 -17.51
C TRP A 174 32.25 -4.25 -18.41
N ALA A 175 31.52 -5.26 -18.91
CA ALA A 175 32.12 -6.30 -19.76
C ALA A 175 32.73 -5.71 -21.05
N ARG A 176 32.04 -4.75 -21.69
CA ARG A 176 32.56 -4.04 -22.86
C ARG A 176 33.82 -3.23 -22.57
N THR A 177 33.92 -2.61 -21.39
CA THR A 177 35.14 -1.89 -20.96
C THR A 177 36.30 -2.85 -20.66
N ASN A 178 36.03 -4.14 -20.46
CA ASN A 178 37.03 -5.17 -20.19
C ASN A 178 37.29 -6.08 -21.41
N ASP A 179 37.04 -5.56 -22.62
CA ASP A 179 37.35 -6.22 -23.90
C ASP A 179 36.64 -7.57 -24.15
N TYR A 180 35.51 -7.82 -23.48
CA TYR A 180 34.68 -8.98 -23.77
C TYR A 180 34.10 -8.87 -25.19
N GLY A 181 34.02 -9.98 -25.90
CA GLY A 181 33.28 -10.05 -27.16
C GLY A 181 31.80 -9.74 -26.95
N GLU A 182 31.13 -9.15 -27.94
CA GLU A 182 29.75 -8.67 -27.78
C GLU A 182 28.74 -9.77 -27.36
N ALA A 183 28.91 -11.01 -27.83
CA ALA A 183 28.07 -12.13 -27.38
C ALA A 183 28.37 -12.53 -25.93
N GLU A 184 29.65 -12.60 -25.56
CA GLU A 184 30.13 -12.94 -24.22
C GLU A 184 29.72 -11.88 -23.19
N ALA A 185 29.79 -10.59 -23.56
CA ALA A 185 29.38 -9.47 -22.73
C ALA A 185 27.88 -9.53 -22.40
N ARG A 186 27.03 -9.93 -23.37
CA ARG A 186 25.59 -10.11 -23.13
C ARG A 186 25.29 -11.30 -22.23
N GLU A 187 25.95 -12.43 -22.47
CA GLU A 187 25.81 -13.62 -21.63
C GLU A 187 26.25 -13.34 -20.19
N PHE A 188 27.40 -12.68 -20.02
CA PHE A 188 27.89 -12.23 -18.72
C PHE A 188 26.88 -11.31 -18.03
N ALA A 189 26.38 -10.29 -18.73
CA ALA A 189 25.44 -9.32 -18.17
C ALA A 189 24.14 -9.95 -17.69
N ASP A 190 23.59 -10.85 -18.51
CA ASP A 190 22.35 -11.59 -18.24
C ASP A 190 22.51 -12.55 -17.05
N GLY A 191 23.63 -13.30 -16.99
CA GLY A 191 23.97 -14.15 -15.86
C GLY A 191 24.19 -13.37 -14.55
N TYR A 192 24.96 -12.29 -14.62
CA TYR A 192 25.22 -11.42 -13.47
C TYR A 192 23.92 -10.78 -12.94
N ALA A 193 23.07 -10.26 -13.84
CA ALA A 193 21.81 -9.66 -13.46
C ALA A 193 20.87 -10.65 -12.77
N ARG A 194 20.72 -11.88 -13.30
CA ARG A 194 19.90 -12.91 -12.63
C ARG A 194 20.37 -13.20 -11.22
N LEU A 195 21.68 -13.40 -11.04
CA LEU A 195 22.24 -13.77 -9.75
C LEU A 195 22.15 -12.62 -8.73
N ASN A 196 22.49 -11.40 -9.17
CA ASN A 196 22.43 -10.20 -8.33
C ASN A 196 20.98 -9.87 -7.93
N THR A 197 20.07 -9.78 -8.90
CA THR A 197 18.67 -9.44 -8.64
C THR A 197 17.97 -10.51 -7.82
N GLY A 198 18.22 -11.80 -8.09
CA GLY A 198 17.68 -12.89 -7.30
C GLY A 198 18.10 -12.81 -5.82
N ALA A 199 19.38 -12.59 -5.54
CA ALA A 199 19.87 -12.41 -4.17
C ALA A 199 19.24 -11.19 -3.48
N ASN A 200 19.09 -10.08 -4.20
CA ASN A 200 18.50 -8.86 -3.66
C ASN A 200 17.01 -9.03 -3.32
N VAL A 201 16.22 -9.77 -4.12
CA VAL A 201 14.81 -10.06 -3.83
C VAL A 201 14.68 -10.79 -2.49
N THR A 202 15.48 -11.85 -2.29
CA THR A 202 15.46 -12.63 -1.05
C THR A 202 15.87 -11.77 0.14
N SER A 203 16.99 -11.06 0.04
CA SER A 203 17.47 -10.19 1.12
C SER A 203 16.48 -9.08 1.45
N TYR A 204 15.84 -8.48 0.44
CA TYR A 204 14.82 -7.45 0.62
C TYR A 204 13.60 -8.02 1.35
N ALA A 205 13.10 -9.16 0.90
CA ALA A 205 11.92 -9.81 1.47
C ALA A 205 12.15 -10.20 2.93
N ASP A 206 13.28 -10.86 3.23
CA ASP A 206 13.59 -11.33 4.58
C ASP A 206 13.80 -10.18 5.57
N ALA A 207 14.57 -9.16 5.19
CA ALA A 207 14.85 -8.02 6.06
C ALA A 207 13.57 -7.24 6.41
N ASN A 208 12.72 -6.97 5.42
CA ASN A 208 11.48 -6.23 5.67
C ASN A 208 10.48 -7.07 6.48
N ALA A 209 10.33 -8.36 6.17
CA ALA A 209 9.42 -9.23 6.89
C ALA A 209 9.80 -9.37 8.37
N LEU A 210 11.08 -9.58 8.67
CA LEU A 210 11.56 -9.75 10.05
C LEU A 210 11.27 -8.52 10.91
N VAL A 211 11.57 -7.33 10.38
CA VAL A 211 11.38 -6.06 11.11
C VAL A 211 9.90 -5.73 11.24
N GLN A 212 9.15 -5.79 10.14
CA GLN A 212 7.74 -5.41 10.15
C GLN A 212 6.87 -6.39 10.92
N ALA A 213 7.13 -7.69 10.85
CA ALA A 213 6.34 -8.68 11.60
C ALA A 213 6.42 -8.43 13.11
N ARG A 214 7.62 -8.14 13.64
CA ARG A 214 7.80 -7.83 15.07
C ARG A 214 7.16 -6.50 15.46
N ALA A 215 7.37 -5.44 14.68
CA ALA A 215 6.78 -4.14 14.97
C ALA A 215 5.25 -4.17 14.95
N LEU A 216 4.65 -4.79 13.92
CA LEU A 216 3.20 -4.95 13.80
C LEU A 216 2.63 -5.87 14.89
N ALA A 217 3.32 -6.97 15.20
CA ALA A 217 2.90 -7.86 16.28
C ALA A 217 2.80 -7.16 17.63
N ALA A 218 3.81 -6.34 17.97
CA ALA A 218 3.80 -5.56 19.20
C ALA A 218 2.63 -4.53 19.20
N ALA A 219 2.45 -3.81 18.10
CA ALA A 219 1.36 -2.84 17.96
C ALA A 219 -0.02 -3.48 18.07
N TYR A 220 -0.24 -4.63 17.43
CA TYR A 220 -1.51 -5.34 17.44
C TYR A 220 -1.80 -6.02 18.78
N ALA A 221 -0.80 -6.63 19.41
CA ALA A 221 -0.97 -7.24 20.73
C ALA A 221 -1.30 -6.21 21.81
N ALA A 222 -0.70 -5.02 21.74
CA ALA A 222 -0.98 -3.91 22.65
C ALA A 222 -2.24 -3.11 22.29
N ALA A 223 -2.85 -3.36 21.11
CA ALA A 223 -3.89 -2.54 20.51
C ALA A 223 -3.52 -1.04 20.50
N ASP A 224 -2.25 -0.73 20.24
CA ASP A 224 -1.66 0.61 20.35
C ASP A 224 -1.67 1.34 18.99
N PRO A 225 -2.50 2.38 18.81
CA PRO A 225 -2.56 3.13 17.55
C PRO A 225 -1.29 3.92 17.23
N ALA A 226 -0.53 4.35 18.25
CA ALA A 226 0.72 5.09 18.06
C ALA A 226 1.85 4.13 17.64
N ALA A 227 1.94 2.96 18.27
CA ALA A 227 2.86 1.91 17.84
C ALA A 227 2.55 1.45 16.40
N TYR A 228 1.26 1.32 16.04
CA TYR A 228 0.88 1.00 14.66
C TYR A 228 1.26 2.11 13.67
N ALA A 229 1.08 3.39 14.04
CA ALA A 229 1.52 4.50 13.20
C ALA A 229 3.05 4.50 12.97
N ALA A 230 3.83 4.09 13.96
CA ALA A 230 5.29 3.93 13.88
C ALA A 230 5.73 2.74 13.00
N CYS A 231 4.80 1.84 12.63
CA CYS A 231 5.05 0.78 11.65
C CYS A 231 4.93 1.26 10.19
N TYR A 232 4.70 2.55 9.97
CA TYR A 232 4.57 3.19 8.66
C TYR A 232 3.52 2.53 7.73
N PRO A 233 2.22 2.58 8.05
CA PRO A 233 1.16 1.99 7.23
C PRO A 233 1.15 2.43 5.76
N PHE A 234 1.67 3.62 5.45
CA PHE A 234 1.89 4.06 4.07
C PHE A 234 2.79 3.10 3.27
N ALA A 235 3.89 2.63 3.89
CA ALA A 235 4.81 1.70 3.26
C ALA A 235 4.16 0.33 3.04
N ALA A 236 3.35 -0.13 3.99
CA ALA A 236 2.59 -1.38 3.87
C ALA A 236 1.59 -1.32 2.71
N VAL A 237 0.81 -0.23 2.58
CA VAL A 237 -0.12 -0.01 1.45
C VAL A 237 0.61 -0.08 0.12
N ASN A 238 1.77 0.58 -0.01
CA ASN A 238 2.56 0.54 -1.23
C ASN A 238 3.07 -0.87 -1.54
N ALA A 239 3.53 -1.61 -0.53
CA ALA A 239 3.94 -3.00 -0.70
C ALA A 239 2.77 -3.88 -1.17
N TYR A 240 1.57 -3.71 -0.62
CA TYR A 240 0.37 -4.42 -1.05
C TYR A 240 0.00 -4.09 -2.49
N ALA A 241 -0.03 -2.80 -2.85
CA ALA A 241 -0.37 -2.37 -4.20
C ALA A 241 0.64 -2.89 -5.24
N LEU A 242 1.94 -2.86 -4.92
CA LEU A 242 2.98 -3.42 -5.76
C LEU A 242 2.85 -4.94 -5.89
N ALA A 243 2.67 -5.65 -4.77
CA ALA A 243 2.49 -7.10 -4.77
C ALA A 243 1.28 -7.55 -5.62
N LEU A 244 0.18 -6.78 -5.58
CA LEU A 244 -1.03 -7.02 -6.38
C LEU A 244 -0.86 -6.65 -7.86
N ALA A 245 0.10 -5.78 -8.19
CA ALA A 245 0.37 -5.35 -9.56
C ALA A 245 1.38 -6.24 -10.31
N VAL A 246 1.98 -7.22 -9.63
CA VAL A 246 3.02 -8.12 -10.17
C VAL A 246 2.51 -8.91 -11.37
N GLN A 247 3.29 -8.87 -12.44
CA GLN A 247 3.26 -9.77 -13.61
C GLN A 247 4.68 -9.89 -14.16
N ASP A 248 4.90 -10.85 -15.06
CA ASP A 248 6.20 -11.09 -15.72
C ASP A 248 6.66 -9.90 -16.60
N THR A 249 5.76 -8.98 -16.93
CA THR A 249 6.06 -7.80 -17.77
C THR A 249 5.87 -6.48 -17.02
N ALA A 250 6.67 -5.48 -17.41
CA ALA A 250 6.55 -4.11 -16.90
C ALA A 250 5.32 -3.37 -17.47
N ASP A 251 4.83 -3.79 -18.64
CA ASP A 251 3.71 -3.16 -19.33
C ASP A 251 2.43 -3.21 -18.48
N GLY A 252 1.76 -2.07 -18.36
CA GLY A 252 0.53 -1.91 -17.59
C GLY A 252 0.68 -2.06 -16.06
N ARG A 253 1.90 -2.16 -15.52
CA ARG A 253 2.13 -2.29 -14.07
C ARG A 253 1.50 -1.13 -13.30
N GLU A 254 1.66 0.09 -13.80
CA GLU A 254 1.13 1.29 -13.13
C GLU A 254 -0.40 1.30 -13.11
N GLU A 255 -1.04 0.89 -14.21
CA GLU A 255 -2.50 0.76 -14.27
C GLU A 255 -3.01 -0.30 -13.28
N ARG A 256 -2.33 -1.46 -13.19
CA ARG A 256 -2.64 -2.49 -12.20
C ARG A 256 -2.43 -2.01 -10.78
N ARG A 257 -1.36 -1.24 -10.52
CA ARG A 257 -1.09 -0.63 -9.21
C ARG A 257 -2.22 0.32 -8.82
N ARG A 258 -2.67 1.18 -9.72
CA ARG A 258 -3.82 2.06 -9.49
C ARG A 258 -5.11 1.29 -9.22
N ALA A 259 -5.38 0.24 -10.00
CA ALA A 259 -6.54 -0.62 -9.76
C ALA A 259 -6.47 -1.34 -8.40
N ALA A 260 -5.29 -1.79 -7.98
CA ALA A 260 -5.06 -2.36 -6.65
C ALA A 260 -5.31 -1.34 -5.54
N CYS A 261 -4.78 -0.12 -5.67
CA CYS A 261 -5.05 0.98 -4.74
C CYS A 261 -6.55 1.29 -4.64
N GLY A 262 -7.28 1.34 -5.76
CA GLY A 262 -8.73 1.53 -5.76
C GLY A 262 -9.49 0.45 -4.99
N ARG A 263 -9.09 -0.83 -5.13
CA ARG A 263 -9.71 -1.94 -4.37
C ARG A 263 -9.40 -1.87 -2.88
N LEU A 264 -8.15 -1.56 -2.53
CA LEU A 264 -7.72 -1.36 -1.14
C LEU A 264 -8.48 -0.18 -0.50
N ALA A 265 -8.63 0.92 -1.24
CA ALA A 265 -9.36 2.12 -0.85
C ALA A 265 -10.85 1.87 -0.61
N ALA A 266 -11.50 1.17 -1.54
CA ALA A 266 -12.90 0.76 -1.40
C ALA A 266 -13.12 -0.06 -0.12
N GLY A 267 -12.28 -1.06 0.14
CA GLY A 267 -12.40 -1.89 1.34
C GLY A 267 -12.14 -1.13 2.65
N LEU A 268 -11.26 -0.13 2.65
CA LEU A 268 -11.08 0.74 3.82
C LEU A 268 -12.34 1.56 4.08
N ALA A 269 -12.92 2.16 3.03
CA ALA A 269 -14.15 2.95 3.16
C ALA A 269 -15.29 2.09 3.72
N GLU A 270 -15.45 0.85 3.26
CA GLU A 270 -16.44 -0.07 3.80
C GLU A 270 -16.19 -0.43 5.28
N SER A 271 -14.93 -0.59 5.68
CA SER A 271 -14.57 -0.90 7.08
C SER A 271 -14.86 0.28 8.02
N LEU A 272 -14.59 1.51 7.56
CA LEU A 272 -14.97 2.73 8.26
C LEU A 272 -16.50 2.88 8.35
N GLU A 273 -17.22 2.59 7.28
CA GLU A 273 -18.68 2.68 7.24
C GLU A 273 -19.33 1.69 8.21
N ARG A 274 -18.82 0.46 8.31
CA ARG A 274 -19.24 -0.52 9.31
C ARG A 274 -18.99 -0.03 10.73
N ALA A 275 -17.79 0.47 11.02
CA ALA A 275 -17.46 1.01 12.33
C ALA A 275 -18.33 2.23 12.71
N ALA A 276 -18.67 3.07 11.73
CA ALA A 276 -19.51 4.25 11.93
C ALA A 276 -21.01 3.94 12.08
N GLY A 277 -21.44 2.73 11.72
CA GLY A 277 -22.82 2.25 11.84
C GLY A 277 -23.08 1.32 13.04
N ALA A 278 -22.02 0.91 13.74
CA ALA A 278 -22.08 0.14 14.99
C ALA A 278 -22.32 1.07 16.19
#